data_AF-A0A934ZPN0-F1
#
_entry.id   AF-A0A934ZPN0-F1
#
_cell.length_a   1.000
_cell.length_b   1.000
_cell.length_c   1.000
_cell.angle_alpha   90.00
_cell.angle_beta   90.00
_cell.angle_gamma   90.00
#
_symmetry.space_group_name_H-M   'P 1'
#
loop_
_entity.id
_entity.type
_entity.pdbx_description
1 polymer ?
#
loop_
_entity_poly.entity_id
_entity_poly.type
_entity_poly.pdbx_seq_one_letter_code
_entity_poly.pdbx_strand_id
1 'polypeptide(L)'
;MAQWLAVGQTSTVQQAVDQQRGRGGDVWQYNGKRIASGTYMTEDDGTSVRMIPWAQYKLGIGRQFYYLANYYNDYQTSGKQTNVFASARTYGIDDKFDPIIGRTGWNYSNGDGVLMYPARDSLFPDDSYGLTGAFASLRLKHWRRGIQDVEYLALAKAKDPVRTKAIVSRMVPKVYWEVGVEDLSDPTWKLGDISWPVSSAAWEEARRELADIIVDAVANDQKPQPPQSLKVK
;
A
#
# COMPACT_ATOMS: atom_id res chain seq x y z
N MET A 1 -1.33 -15.91 -9.10
CA MET A 1 -1.81 -15.00 -10.18
C MET A 1 -0.64 -14.76 -11.15
N ALA A 2 -0.88 -14.70 -12.47
CA ALA A 2 0.17 -14.40 -13.46
C ALA A 2 0.28 -12.89 -13.68
N GLN A 3 1.48 -12.33 -13.56
CA GLN A 3 1.74 -10.91 -13.79
C GLN A 3 2.58 -10.73 -15.05
N TRP A 4 2.08 -9.97 -16.03
CA TRP A 4 2.73 -9.66 -17.31
C TRP A 4 3.36 -8.25 -17.35
N LEU A 5 3.66 -7.70 -16.17
CA LEU A 5 4.27 -6.37 -16.01
C LEU A 5 5.57 -6.50 -15.23
N ALA A 6 6.69 -6.47 -15.94
CA ALA A 6 8.07 -6.65 -15.47
C ALA A 6 8.32 -6.22 -14.02
N VAL A 7 8.53 -7.17 -13.13
CA VAL A 7 9.14 -6.90 -11.81
C VAL A 7 10.62 -6.63 -12.04
N GLY A 8 11.19 -5.64 -11.36
CA GLY A 8 12.59 -5.31 -11.58
C GLY A 8 13.51 -6.43 -11.09
N GLN A 9 14.62 -6.67 -11.80
CA GLN A 9 15.67 -7.56 -11.32
C GLN A 9 16.21 -7.06 -9.98
N THR A 10 16.22 -7.92 -8.96
CA THR A 10 16.49 -7.51 -7.57
C THR A 10 17.81 -6.77 -7.40
N SER A 11 18.89 -7.33 -7.93
CA SER A 11 20.24 -6.74 -7.83
C SER A 11 20.30 -5.38 -8.54
N THR A 12 19.78 -5.30 -9.76
CA THR A 12 19.78 -4.09 -10.58
C THR A 12 19.01 -2.94 -9.91
N VAL A 13 17.80 -3.22 -9.41
CA VAL A 13 17.01 -2.19 -8.72
C VAL A 13 17.63 -1.82 -7.38
N GLN A 14 18.13 -2.78 -6.61
CA GLN A 14 18.79 -2.51 -5.33
C GLN A 14 20.01 -1.59 -5.53
N GLN A 15 20.86 -1.87 -6.54
CA GLN A 15 22.00 -1.03 -6.88
C GLN A 15 21.58 0.39 -7.28
N ALA A 16 20.51 0.54 -8.06
CA ALA A 16 19.98 1.84 -8.42
C ALA A 16 19.46 2.63 -7.21
N VAL A 17 18.76 1.95 -6.29
CA VAL A 17 18.28 2.52 -5.02
C VAL A 17 19.45 2.96 -4.14
N ASP A 18 20.48 2.13 -4.01
CA ASP A 18 21.67 2.44 -3.21
C ASP A 18 22.46 3.61 -3.82
N GLN A 19 22.59 3.67 -5.15
CA GLN A 19 23.21 4.78 -5.86
C GLN A 19 22.43 6.09 -5.66
N GLN A 20 21.10 6.04 -5.77
CA GLN A 20 20.25 7.21 -5.56
C GLN A 20 20.41 7.76 -4.13
N ARG A 21 20.40 6.87 -3.13
CA ARG A 21 20.59 7.23 -1.72
C ARG A 21 22.00 7.72 -1.42
N GLY A 22 23.02 7.12 -2.03
CA GLY A 22 24.42 7.55 -1.90
C GLY A 22 24.65 8.99 -2.41
N ARG A 23 23.77 9.49 -3.27
CA ARG A 23 23.75 10.88 -3.75
C ARG A 23 22.84 11.80 -2.91
N GLY A 24 22.30 11.32 -1.79
CA GLY A 24 21.34 12.04 -0.96
C GLY A 24 19.92 12.11 -1.55
N GLY A 25 19.65 11.32 -2.60
CA GLY A 25 18.35 11.28 -3.25
C GLY A 25 17.35 10.37 -2.53
N ASP A 26 16.07 10.67 -2.72
CA ASP A 26 14.95 9.85 -2.23
C ASP A 26 14.45 8.90 -3.33
N VAL A 27 13.77 7.84 -2.93
CA VAL A 27 13.12 6.86 -3.81
C VAL A 27 11.63 6.91 -3.57
N TRP A 28 10.90 7.20 -4.64
CA TRP A 28 9.45 7.29 -4.61
C TRP A 28 8.85 6.17 -5.44
N GLN A 29 7.60 5.87 -5.13
CA GLN A 29 6.84 4.88 -5.87
C GLN A 29 5.54 5.47 -6.39
N TYR A 30 5.21 5.09 -7.62
CA TYR A 30 3.93 5.37 -8.24
C TYR A 30 3.09 4.10 -8.32
N ASN A 31 1.82 4.20 -7.96
CA ASN A 31 0.86 3.08 -8.00
C ASN A 31 1.37 1.83 -7.27
N GLY A 32 0.85 0.66 -7.64
CA GLY A 32 1.31 -0.62 -7.16
C GLY A 32 0.78 -1.75 -8.02
N LYS A 33 1.36 -2.94 -7.88
CA LYS A 33 1.08 -4.08 -8.74
C LYS A 33 1.34 -5.39 -8.02
N ARG A 34 0.38 -6.30 -8.05
CA ARG A 34 0.62 -7.68 -7.61
C ARG A 34 1.60 -8.36 -8.57
N ILE A 35 2.54 -9.18 -8.09
CA ILE A 35 2.75 -9.58 -6.67
C ILE A 35 3.75 -8.70 -5.92
N ALA A 36 4.35 -7.72 -6.58
CA ALA A 36 5.38 -6.86 -6.00
C ALA A 36 4.84 -5.94 -4.90
N SER A 37 3.59 -5.52 -4.96
CA SER A 37 2.95 -4.68 -3.94
C SER A 37 1.44 -4.76 -4.07
N GLY A 38 0.74 -4.15 -3.13
CA GLY A 38 -0.68 -3.93 -3.23
C GLY A 38 -1.02 -2.93 -4.34
N THR A 39 -2.24 -3.00 -4.86
CA THR A 39 -2.81 -2.07 -5.84
C THR A 39 -3.94 -1.26 -5.24
N TYR A 40 -4.31 -0.20 -5.95
CA TYR A 40 -5.46 0.63 -5.61
C TYR A 40 -6.73 0.16 -6.34
N MET A 41 -6.73 -0.99 -7.01
CA MET A 41 -7.87 -1.46 -7.78
C MET A 41 -8.96 -2.03 -6.88
N THR A 42 -10.23 -1.95 -7.31
CA THR A 42 -11.37 -2.37 -6.48
C THR A 42 -11.47 -3.87 -6.25
N GLU A 43 -10.94 -4.66 -7.17
CA GLU A 43 -10.93 -6.13 -7.19
C GLU A 43 -9.74 -6.72 -6.43
N ASP A 44 -8.82 -5.88 -5.96
CA ASP A 44 -7.74 -6.33 -5.11
C ASP A 44 -8.25 -6.71 -3.71
N ASP A 45 -7.42 -7.39 -2.93
CA ASP A 45 -7.76 -7.72 -1.55
C ASP A 45 -7.99 -6.44 -0.73
N GLY A 46 -8.93 -6.50 0.22
CA GLY A 46 -9.32 -5.33 1.01
C GLY A 46 -8.19 -4.71 1.86
N THR A 47 -7.07 -5.40 2.04
CA THR A 47 -5.89 -4.92 2.78
C THR A 47 -4.74 -4.48 1.88
N SER A 48 -4.89 -4.60 0.57
CA SER A 48 -3.86 -4.34 -0.44
C SER A 48 -3.23 -2.94 -0.29
N VAL A 49 -4.06 -1.91 -0.09
CA VAL A 49 -3.54 -0.54 0.08
C VAL A 49 -2.91 -0.31 1.48
N ARG A 50 -3.29 -1.10 2.48
CA ARG A 50 -2.71 -1.00 3.84
C ARG A 50 -1.27 -1.47 3.87
N MET A 51 -0.90 -2.47 3.06
CA MET A 51 0.47 -2.98 3.06
C MET A 51 1.48 -1.99 2.48
N ILE A 52 1.04 -1.05 1.63
CA ILE A 52 1.95 -0.15 0.90
C ILE A 52 2.83 0.66 1.87
N PRO A 53 2.28 1.37 2.89
CA PRO A 53 3.11 2.06 3.88
C PRO A 53 4.06 1.16 4.68
N TRP A 54 3.68 -0.10 4.96
CA TRP A 54 4.58 -1.06 5.63
C TRP A 54 5.78 -1.42 4.75
N ALA A 55 5.54 -1.59 3.46
CA ALA A 55 6.59 -1.84 2.50
C ALA A 55 7.50 -0.63 2.30
N GLN A 56 6.91 0.57 2.28
CA GLN A 56 7.67 1.81 2.29
C GLN A 56 8.56 1.93 3.52
N TYR A 57 8.05 1.59 4.70
CA TYR A 57 8.82 1.54 5.93
C TYR A 57 9.96 0.52 5.85
N LYS A 58 9.66 -0.71 5.38
CA LYS A 58 10.63 -1.80 5.27
C LYS A 58 11.81 -1.42 4.37
N LEU A 59 11.51 -0.87 3.19
CA LEU A 59 12.53 -0.59 2.19
C LEU A 59 13.05 0.85 2.22
N GLY A 60 12.50 1.75 3.04
CA GLY A 60 12.89 3.15 3.12
C GLY A 60 12.48 3.97 1.89
N ILE A 61 11.25 3.78 1.39
CA ILE A 61 10.68 4.54 0.26
C ILE A 61 9.99 5.78 0.83
N GLY A 62 10.49 6.98 0.52
CA GLY A 62 10.05 8.21 1.16
C GLY A 62 8.65 8.67 0.76
N ARG A 63 8.14 8.28 -0.42
CA ARG A 63 6.81 8.70 -0.87
C ARG A 63 6.10 7.69 -1.76
N GLN A 64 4.79 7.61 -1.56
CA GLN A 64 3.86 6.96 -2.45
C GLN A 64 3.06 8.04 -3.19
N PHE A 65 3.07 7.97 -4.50
CA PHE A 65 2.31 8.84 -5.39
C PHE A 65 1.15 8.05 -6.00
N TYR A 66 -0.03 8.67 -6.00
CA TYR A 66 -1.23 8.19 -6.67
C TYR A 66 -1.79 9.36 -7.49
N TYR A 67 -2.02 9.15 -8.78
CA TYR A 67 -2.14 10.28 -9.72
C TYR A 67 -3.40 11.11 -9.50
N LEU A 68 -4.53 10.48 -9.16
CA LEU A 68 -5.81 11.13 -8.95
C LEU A 68 -6.67 10.35 -7.96
N ALA A 69 -7.61 11.02 -7.30
CA ALA A 69 -8.51 10.40 -6.34
C ALA A 69 -10.00 10.56 -6.67
N ASN A 70 -10.32 11.32 -7.73
CA ASN A 70 -11.66 11.71 -8.16
C ASN A 70 -11.79 11.70 -9.69
N TYR A 71 -11.14 10.76 -10.37
CA TYR A 71 -11.16 10.60 -11.82
C TYR A 71 -12.52 10.06 -12.32
N TYR A 72 -13.56 10.88 -12.17
CA TYR A 72 -14.92 10.53 -12.62
C TYR A 72 -15.10 10.79 -14.13
N ASN A 73 -14.32 11.70 -14.70
CA ASN A 73 -14.27 11.93 -16.13
C ASN A 73 -13.08 11.18 -16.72
N ASP A 74 -13.34 10.18 -17.55
CA ASP A 74 -12.30 9.40 -18.21
C ASP A 74 -11.73 10.16 -19.42
N TYR A 75 -11.09 11.29 -19.16
CA TYR A 75 -10.55 12.17 -20.20
C TYR A 75 -9.32 11.60 -20.91
N GLN A 76 -8.69 10.55 -20.39
CA GLN A 76 -7.52 9.90 -21.00
C GLN A 76 -7.89 8.80 -22.00
N THR A 77 -9.12 8.28 -21.97
CA THR A 77 -9.53 7.22 -22.89
C THR A 77 -10.81 7.57 -23.65
N SER A 78 -11.94 7.71 -22.95
CA SER A 78 -13.26 7.87 -23.61
C SER A 78 -13.76 9.31 -23.71
N GLY A 79 -13.23 10.23 -22.90
CA GLY A 79 -13.74 11.60 -22.74
C GLY A 79 -15.10 11.67 -22.03
N LYS A 80 -15.56 10.58 -21.42
CA LYS A 80 -16.91 10.46 -20.85
C LYS A 80 -16.90 10.48 -19.33
N GLN A 81 -18.01 10.98 -18.79
CA GLN A 81 -18.32 10.91 -17.36
C GLN A 81 -18.69 9.48 -16.99
N THR A 82 -18.14 9.00 -15.89
CA THR A 82 -18.39 7.67 -15.33
C THR A 82 -19.35 7.81 -14.16
N ASN A 83 -20.49 7.13 -14.26
CA ASN A 83 -21.34 6.91 -13.09
C ASN A 83 -20.67 5.86 -12.19
N VAL A 84 -19.90 6.33 -11.20
CA VAL A 84 -19.09 5.49 -10.33
C VAL A 84 -19.90 4.63 -9.34
N PHE A 85 -21.21 4.82 -9.26
CA PHE A 85 -22.12 3.95 -8.52
C PHE A 85 -22.73 2.84 -9.37
N ALA A 86 -22.79 3.02 -10.69
CA ALA A 86 -23.28 2.03 -11.65
C ALA A 86 -22.15 1.22 -12.33
N SER A 87 -20.94 1.78 -12.40
CA SER A 87 -19.78 1.15 -13.06
C SER A 87 -18.52 1.27 -12.21
N ALA A 88 -17.84 0.14 -12.02
CA ALA A 88 -16.53 0.12 -11.37
C ALA A 88 -15.39 0.50 -12.33
N ARG A 89 -15.57 0.32 -13.66
CA ARG A 89 -14.56 0.67 -14.67
C ARG A 89 -14.43 2.18 -14.77
N THR A 90 -13.27 2.70 -14.40
CA THR A 90 -12.96 4.14 -14.41
C THR A 90 -11.84 4.50 -15.39
N TYR A 91 -11.08 3.50 -15.88
CA TYR A 91 -9.98 3.73 -16.80
C TYR A 91 -9.90 2.63 -17.88
N GLY A 92 -9.36 3.01 -19.04
CA GLY A 92 -9.11 2.11 -20.16
C GLY A 92 -10.37 1.80 -20.99
N ILE A 93 -10.24 0.81 -21.87
CA ILE A 93 -11.32 0.34 -22.74
C ILE A 93 -11.78 -1.06 -22.33
N ASP A 94 -13.03 -1.39 -22.61
CA ASP A 94 -13.70 -2.67 -22.32
C ASP A 94 -14.22 -3.33 -23.60
N ASP A 95 -13.37 -3.41 -24.62
CA ASP A 95 -13.69 -3.92 -25.95
C ASP A 95 -13.55 -5.45 -26.08
N LYS A 96 -13.13 -6.13 -25.00
CA LYS A 96 -12.86 -7.58 -25.01
C LYS A 96 -13.47 -8.26 -23.79
N PHE A 97 -13.75 -9.55 -23.96
CA PHE A 97 -14.11 -10.44 -22.87
C PHE A 97 -13.17 -11.64 -22.90
N ASP A 98 -12.51 -11.90 -21.78
CA ASP A 98 -11.66 -13.07 -21.56
C ASP A 98 -12.37 -14.04 -20.61
N PRO A 99 -12.42 -15.34 -20.91
CA PRO A 99 -13.16 -16.31 -20.10
C PRO A 99 -12.59 -16.53 -18.69
N ILE A 100 -11.35 -16.09 -18.42
CA ILE A 100 -10.66 -16.25 -17.12
C ILE A 100 -10.73 -14.95 -16.31
N ILE A 101 -10.43 -13.80 -16.92
CA ILE A 101 -10.34 -12.51 -16.21
C ILE A 101 -11.56 -11.60 -16.40
N GLY A 102 -12.51 -11.98 -17.27
CA GLY A 102 -13.75 -11.25 -17.51
C GLY A 102 -13.59 -10.10 -18.52
N ARG A 103 -14.33 -9.00 -18.30
CA ARG A 103 -14.27 -7.81 -19.16
C ARG A 103 -12.86 -7.21 -19.11
N THR A 104 -12.29 -6.93 -20.27
CA THR A 104 -10.91 -6.46 -20.42
C THR A 104 -10.73 -5.63 -21.69
N GLY A 105 -9.53 -5.11 -21.89
CA GLY A 105 -9.15 -4.23 -23.00
C GLY A 105 -7.85 -3.49 -22.69
N TRP A 106 -7.47 -2.52 -23.53
CA TRP A 106 -6.30 -1.68 -23.27
C TRP A 106 -6.46 -0.91 -21.95
N ASN A 107 -5.53 -1.13 -21.02
CA ASN A 107 -5.50 -0.52 -19.68
C ASN A 107 -6.82 -0.59 -18.90
N TYR A 108 -7.67 -1.60 -19.16
CA TYR A 108 -8.90 -1.79 -18.40
C TYR A 108 -8.57 -1.84 -16.90
N SER A 109 -9.19 -0.98 -16.10
CA SER A 109 -9.01 -0.97 -14.65
C SER A 109 -10.25 -0.46 -13.94
N ASN A 110 -10.60 -1.11 -12.83
CA ASN A 110 -11.72 -0.68 -12.02
C ASN A 110 -11.24 0.15 -10.80
N GLY A 111 -11.87 1.31 -10.62
CA GLY A 111 -11.60 2.24 -9.55
C GLY A 111 -10.24 2.93 -9.63
N ASP A 112 -9.51 2.79 -10.74
CA ASP A 112 -8.29 3.54 -10.96
C ASP A 112 -8.58 5.05 -11.08
N GLY A 113 -7.72 5.87 -10.49
CA GLY A 113 -7.92 7.31 -10.32
C GLY A 113 -9.05 7.69 -9.35
N VAL A 114 -9.72 6.74 -8.69
CA VAL A 114 -10.89 6.98 -7.84
C VAL A 114 -10.70 6.37 -6.44
N LEU A 115 -10.51 7.22 -5.43
CA LEU A 115 -10.44 6.86 -4.01
C LEU A 115 -11.54 7.52 -3.17
N MET A 116 -12.24 8.48 -3.75
CA MET A 116 -13.39 9.16 -3.18
C MET A 116 -14.55 9.01 -4.14
N TYR A 117 -15.78 8.96 -3.63
CA TYR A 117 -17.01 8.88 -4.43
C TYR A 117 -17.85 10.13 -4.17
N PRO A 118 -18.55 10.68 -5.17
CA PRO A 118 -19.34 11.90 -4.98
C PRO A 118 -20.54 11.60 -4.08
N ALA A 119 -20.71 12.37 -3.00
CA ALA A 119 -21.89 12.21 -2.13
C ALA A 119 -23.13 12.92 -2.71
N ARG A 120 -22.90 13.90 -3.59
CA ARG A 120 -23.88 14.53 -4.47
C ARG A 120 -23.34 14.54 -5.89
N ASP A 121 -24.18 14.19 -6.85
CA ASP A 121 -23.84 14.08 -8.27
C ASP A 121 -24.93 14.78 -9.09
N SER A 122 -24.55 15.83 -9.82
CA SER A 122 -25.46 16.59 -10.67
C SER A 122 -25.59 16.02 -12.08
N LEU A 123 -24.68 15.14 -12.49
CA LEU A 123 -24.66 14.50 -13.81
C LEU A 123 -25.46 13.20 -13.79
N PHE A 124 -25.44 12.49 -12.66
CA PHE A 124 -26.20 11.25 -12.41
C PHE A 124 -27.10 11.41 -11.16
N PRO A 125 -28.18 12.21 -11.23
CA PRO A 125 -28.99 12.54 -10.06
C PRO A 125 -29.72 11.32 -9.46
N ASP A 126 -30.07 10.32 -10.27
CA ASP A 126 -30.79 9.12 -9.83
C ASP A 126 -29.94 8.22 -8.92
N ASP A 127 -28.62 8.25 -9.09
CA ASP A 127 -27.64 7.53 -8.25
C ASP A 127 -26.97 8.44 -7.21
N SER A 128 -27.57 9.60 -6.94
CA SER A 128 -27.04 10.58 -6.00
C SER A 128 -27.56 10.39 -4.58
N TYR A 129 -26.68 10.51 -3.59
CA TYR A 129 -27.06 10.45 -2.17
C TYR A 129 -27.48 11.81 -1.59
N GLY A 130 -27.37 12.91 -2.35
CA GLY A 130 -27.79 14.24 -1.93
C GLY A 130 -26.99 14.86 -0.77
N LEU A 131 -25.93 14.21 -0.29
CA LEU A 131 -25.12 14.66 0.84
C LEU A 131 -24.00 15.62 0.42
N THR A 132 -23.48 16.39 1.37
CA THR A 132 -22.35 17.31 1.12
C THR A 132 -21.02 16.58 1.23
N GLY A 133 -20.09 16.85 0.31
CA GLY A 133 -18.73 16.30 0.32
C GLY A 133 -18.59 15.01 -0.49
N ALA A 134 -17.62 14.18 -0.11
CA ALA A 134 -17.31 12.93 -0.78
C ALA A 134 -17.27 11.77 0.22
N PHE A 135 -17.64 10.57 -0.24
CA PHE A 135 -17.44 9.35 0.53
C PHE A 135 -16.02 8.84 0.34
N ALA A 136 -15.31 8.64 1.44
CA ALA A 136 -14.02 7.95 1.41
C ALA A 136 -14.23 6.46 1.13
N SER A 137 -13.53 5.93 0.13
CA SER A 137 -13.49 4.50 -0.15
C SER A 137 -12.87 3.72 1.01
N LEU A 138 -13.16 2.40 1.06
CA LEU A 138 -12.42 1.49 1.94
C LEU A 138 -10.92 1.53 1.64
N ARG A 139 -10.53 1.59 0.36
CA ARG A 139 -9.13 1.70 -0.10
C ARG A 139 -8.42 2.91 0.52
N LEU A 140 -9.04 4.10 0.51
CA LEU A 140 -8.49 5.30 1.14
C LEU A 140 -8.36 5.15 2.66
N LYS A 141 -9.35 4.53 3.31
CA LYS A 141 -9.30 4.26 4.75
C LYS A 141 -8.21 3.26 5.11
N HIS A 142 -7.98 2.22 4.29
CA HIS A 142 -6.91 1.25 4.48
C HIS A 142 -5.53 1.86 4.24
N TRP A 143 -5.39 2.73 3.23
CA TRP A 143 -4.15 3.48 3.04
C TRP A 143 -3.81 4.34 4.25
N ARG A 144 -4.79 5.11 4.74
CA ARG A 144 -4.65 5.91 5.96
C ARG A 144 -4.26 5.03 7.16
N ARG A 145 -4.87 3.84 7.32
CA ARG A 145 -4.48 2.90 8.39
C ARG A 145 -3.03 2.47 8.25
N GLY A 146 -2.57 2.14 7.05
CA GLY A 146 -1.17 1.82 6.81
C GLY A 146 -0.23 2.97 7.18
N ILE A 147 -0.58 4.21 6.83
CA ILE A 147 0.21 5.40 7.20
C ILE A 147 0.29 5.52 8.73
N GLN A 148 -0.84 5.32 9.43
CA GLN A 148 -0.83 5.31 10.89
C GLN A 148 -0.01 4.15 11.46
N ASP A 149 0.00 2.97 10.83
CA ASP A 149 0.84 1.84 11.27
C ASP A 149 2.34 2.21 11.23
N VAL A 150 2.77 3.06 10.29
CA VAL A 150 4.17 3.52 10.21
C VAL A 150 4.59 4.29 11.45
N GLU A 151 3.70 5.07 12.06
CA GLU A 151 3.98 5.74 13.33
C GLU A 151 4.18 4.74 14.48
N TYR A 152 3.34 3.70 14.54
CA TYR A 152 3.53 2.60 15.50
C TYR A 152 4.86 1.88 15.27
N LEU A 153 5.22 1.63 14.01
CA LEU A 153 6.50 1.02 13.65
C LEU A 153 7.69 1.88 14.08
N ALA A 154 7.62 3.20 13.86
CA ALA A 154 8.68 4.12 14.26
C ALA A 154 8.85 4.19 15.78
N LEU A 155 7.74 4.34 16.52
CA LEU A 155 7.74 4.37 17.98
C LEU A 155 8.21 3.03 18.58
N ALA A 156 7.72 1.90 18.07
CA ALA A 156 8.15 0.58 18.52
C ALA A 156 9.62 0.31 18.20
N LYS A 157 10.12 0.69 17.01
CA LYS A 157 11.53 0.53 16.64
C LYS A 157 12.47 1.31 17.56
N ALA A 158 12.04 2.49 18.03
CA ALA A 158 12.82 3.27 18.98
C ALA A 158 12.99 2.59 20.36
N LYS A 159 12.09 1.66 20.70
CA LYS A 159 12.11 0.90 21.97
C LYS A 159 12.69 -0.50 21.81
N ASP A 160 12.20 -1.27 20.83
CA ASP A 160 12.68 -2.60 20.49
C ASP A 160 12.83 -2.75 18.96
N PRO A 161 14.01 -2.42 18.40
CA PRO A 161 14.25 -2.54 16.97
C PRO A 161 14.28 -3.99 16.49
N VAL A 162 14.64 -4.95 17.35
CA VAL A 162 14.75 -6.37 16.98
C VAL A 162 13.36 -6.97 16.82
N ARG A 163 12.48 -6.78 17.81
CA ARG A 163 11.09 -7.25 17.74
C ARG A 163 10.32 -6.56 16.63
N THR A 164 10.48 -5.24 16.48
CA THR A 164 9.82 -4.49 15.41
C THR A 164 10.22 -5.01 14.03
N LYS A 165 11.53 -5.28 13.82
CA LYS A 165 12.01 -5.90 12.57
C LYS A 165 11.40 -7.29 12.35
N ALA A 166 11.26 -8.10 13.39
CA ALA A 166 10.61 -9.42 13.28
C ALA A 166 9.14 -9.32 12.86
N ILE A 167 8.39 -8.35 13.41
CA ILE A 167 6.99 -8.09 13.01
C ILE A 167 6.92 -7.66 11.54
N VAL A 168 7.78 -6.73 11.11
CA VAL A 168 7.83 -6.29 9.70
C VAL A 168 8.16 -7.43 8.74
N SER A 169 9.18 -8.24 9.05
CA SER A 169 9.56 -9.38 8.22
C SER A 169 8.45 -10.43 8.11
N ARG A 170 7.61 -10.58 9.14
CA ARG A 170 6.44 -11.47 9.11
C ARG A 170 5.29 -10.89 8.29
N MET A 171 5.01 -9.60 8.44
CA MET A 171 3.88 -8.95 7.77
C MET A 171 4.14 -8.66 6.29
N VAL A 172 5.39 -8.32 5.95
CA VAL A 172 5.82 -8.00 4.58
C VAL A 172 7.12 -8.75 4.25
N PRO A 173 7.07 -10.08 4.02
CA PRO A 173 8.25 -10.90 3.76
C PRO A 173 9.00 -10.52 2.49
N LYS A 174 8.31 -10.27 1.38
CA LYS A 174 8.89 -9.84 0.09
C LYS A 174 8.05 -8.77 -0.58
N VAL A 175 8.68 -7.69 -1.01
CA VAL A 175 7.98 -6.59 -1.67
C VAL A 175 8.86 -5.86 -2.67
N TYR A 176 8.24 -5.18 -3.63
CA TYR A 176 8.89 -4.45 -4.72
C TYR A 176 9.93 -5.30 -5.44
N TRP A 177 11.16 -4.82 -5.52
CA TRP A 177 12.25 -5.51 -6.19
C TRP A 177 12.77 -6.73 -5.44
N GLU A 178 12.38 -6.96 -4.17
CA GLU A 178 12.70 -8.20 -3.45
C GLU A 178 11.97 -9.42 -4.03
N VAL A 179 10.88 -9.20 -4.78
CA VAL A 179 10.20 -10.28 -5.52
C VAL A 179 11.11 -10.82 -6.63
N GLY A 180 11.80 -9.93 -7.34
CA GLY A 180 12.70 -10.28 -8.44
C GLY A 180 12.00 -10.93 -9.63
N VAL A 181 12.78 -11.22 -10.67
CA VAL A 181 12.32 -11.97 -11.85
C VAL A 181 12.60 -13.46 -11.68
N GLU A 182 11.88 -14.30 -12.41
CA GLU A 182 12.12 -15.74 -12.44
C GLU A 182 13.26 -16.11 -13.40
N ASP A 183 13.22 -15.52 -14.59
CA ASP A 183 14.21 -15.68 -15.64
C ASP A 183 14.82 -14.31 -15.97
N LEU A 184 16.15 -14.22 -15.94
CA LEU A 184 16.86 -13.00 -16.31
C LEU A 184 16.82 -12.73 -17.82
N SER A 185 16.66 -13.78 -18.63
CA SER A 185 16.51 -13.69 -20.08
C SER A 185 15.10 -13.27 -20.52
N ASP A 186 14.10 -13.47 -19.65
CA ASP A 186 12.73 -12.97 -19.81
C ASP A 186 12.19 -12.33 -18.52
N PRO A 187 12.58 -11.08 -18.22
CA PRO A 187 12.16 -10.37 -17.02
C PRO A 187 10.74 -9.80 -17.11
N THR A 188 9.95 -10.19 -18.14
CA THR A 188 8.68 -9.53 -18.45
C THR A 188 7.53 -9.98 -17.56
N TRP A 189 7.65 -11.14 -16.91
CA TRP A 189 6.59 -11.71 -16.11
C TRP A 189 7.07 -12.31 -14.78
N LYS A 190 6.11 -12.47 -13.86
CA LYS A 190 6.30 -13.25 -12.63
C LYS A 190 5.02 -13.96 -12.24
N LEU A 191 5.13 -15.25 -11.94
CA LEU A 191 4.08 -16.04 -11.32
C LEU A 191 4.33 -16.13 -9.82
N GLY A 192 3.28 -15.98 -9.05
CA GLY A 192 3.30 -16.25 -7.62
C GLY A 192 2.09 -15.68 -6.90
N ASP A 193 2.18 -15.74 -5.58
CA ASP A 193 1.22 -15.14 -4.67
C ASP A 193 1.85 -13.93 -3.97
N ILE A 194 0.97 -13.07 -3.46
CA ILE A 194 1.39 -11.97 -2.60
C ILE A 194 1.98 -12.53 -1.31
N SER A 195 2.98 -11.85 -0.76
CA SER A 195 3.70 -12.36 0.41
C SER A 195 3.10 -11.90 1.75
N TRP A 196 2.13 -10.98 1.72
CA TRP A 196 1.51 -10.38 2.91
C TRP A 196 0.13 -10.97 3.22
N PRO A 197 -0.35 -10.83 4.47
CA PRO A 197 -1.69 -11.28 4.84
C PRO A 197 -2.80 -10.48 4.17
N VAL A 198 -3.83 -11.18 3.65
CA VAL A 198 -5.08 -10.57 3.15
C VAL A 198 -6.16 -10.39 4.25
N SER A 199 -5.91 -10.94 5.43
CA SER A 199 -6.83 -10.84 6.56
C SER A 199 -6.61 -9.56 7.33
N SER A 200 -7.67 -8.74 7.49
CA SER A 200 -7.62 -7.55 8.33
C SER A 200 -7.21 -7.85 9.77
N ALA A 201 -7.58 -9.03 10.30
CA ALA A 201 -7.24 -9.42 11.67
C ALA A 201 -5.72 -9.54 11.88
N ALA A 202 -4.98 -10.04 10.89
CA ALA A 202 -3.52 -10.15 10.99
C ALA A 202 -2.84 -8.78 11.11
N TRP A 203 -3.38 -7.77 10.43
CA TRP A 203 -2.88 -6.40 10.51
C TRP A 203 -3.23 -5.70 11.84
N GLU A 204 -4.42 -5.94 12.38
CA GLU A 204 -4.78 -5.41 13.70
C GLU A 204 -3.97 -6.08 14.82
N GLU A 205 -3.73 -7.38 14.71
CA GLU A 205 -2.87 -8.11 15.64
C GLU A 205 -1.42 -7.59 15.61
N ALA A 206 -0.85 -7.39 14.43
CA ALA A 206 0.48 -6.80 14.30
C ALA A 206 0.56 -5.38 14.88
N ARG A 207 -0.48 -4.55 14.67
CA ARG A 207 -0.57 -3.21 15.29
C ARG A 207 -0.63 -3.31 16.82
N ARG A 208 -1.39 -4.26 17.37
CA ARG A 208 -1.46 -4.51 18.81
C ARG A 208 -0.09 -4.88 19.37
N GLU A 209 0.62 -5.81 18.74
CA GLU A 209 2.00 -6.17 19.15
C GLU A 209 2.94 -4.95 19.15
N LEU A 210 2.82 -4.04 18.18
CA LEU A 210 3.60 -2.79 18.16
C LEU A 210 3.20 -1.87 19.32
N ALA A 211 1.90 -1.77 19.62
CA ALA A 211 1.41 -0.99 20.75
C ALA A 211 1.93 -1.52 22.09
N ASP A 212 1.95 -2.85 22.26
CA ASP A 212 2.47 -3.51 23.46
C ASP A 212 3.96 -3.16 23.67
N ILE A 213 4.78 -3.20 22.62
CA ILE A 213 6.21 -2.75 22.67
C ILE A 213 6.32 -1.30 23.14
N ILE A 214 5.44 -0.41 22.66
CA ILE A 214 5.47 1.02 22.98
C ILE A 214 5.11 1.23 24.47
N VAL A 215 4.06 0.56 24.96
CA VAL A 215 3.53 0.76 26.32
C VAL A 215 4.35 0.04 27.38
N ASP A 216 4.83 -1.18 27.14
CA ASP A 216 5.65 -1.92 28.10
C ASP A 216 6.97 -1.19 28.40
N ALA A 217 7.50 -0.47 27.41
CA ALA A 217 8.66 0.40 27.63
C ALA A 217 8.33 1.59 28.54
N VAL A 218 7.13 2.19 28.42
CA VAL A 218 6.69 3.28 29.29
C VAL A 218 6.54 2.81 30.74
N ALA A 219 6.00 1.62 30.96
CA ALA A 219 5.88 1.04 32.29
C ALA A 219 7.25 0.77 32.96
N ASN A 220 8.28 0.45 32.16
CA ASN A 220 9.64 0.25 32.65
C ASN A 220 10.41 1.57 32.88
N ASP A 221 10.18 2.60 32.06
CA ASP A 221 10.76 3.94 32.23
C ASP A 221 10.23 4.67 33.49
N GLN A 222 9.08 4.28 34.01
CA GLN A 222 8.48 4.84 35.23
C GLN A 222 8.89 4.14 36.54
N LYS A 223 9.75 3.11 36.50
CA LYS A 223 10.25 2.49 37.74
C LYS A 223 11.24 3.45 38.43
N PRO A 224 11.04 3.80 39.72
CA PRO A 224 11.96 4.67 40.43
C PRO A 224 13.37 4.07 40.44
N GLN A 225 14.37 4.86 40.07
CA GLN A 225 15.76 4.43 40.20
C GLN A 225 16.07 4.15 41.68
N PRO A 226 16.78 3.05 41.99
CA PRO A 226 17.23 2.81 43.35
C PRO A 226 18.06 4.01 43.83
N PRO A 227 17.90 4.45 45.09
CA PRO A 227 18.61 5.60 45.60
C PRO A 227 20.12 5.41 45.42
N GLN A 228 20.77 6.39 44.79
CA GLN A 228 22.22 6.39 44.65
C GLN A 228 22.83 6.39 46.04
N SER A 229 23.62 5.36 46.35
CA SER A 229 24.36 5.29 47.60
C SER A 229 25.35 6.45 47.66
N LEU A 230 25.10 7.37 48.59
CA LEU A 230 26.01 8.45 48.94
C LEU A 230 27.35 7.83 49.34
N LYS A 231 28.36 7.98 48.47
CA LYS A 231 29.75 7.72 48.86
C LYS A 231 30.17 8.81 49.83
N VAL A 232 30.14 8.49 51.12
CA VAL A 232 30.76 9.30 52.17
C VAL A 232 32.26 9.28 51.90
N LYS A 233 32.84 10.47 51.68
CA LYS A 233 34.29 10.68 51.59
C LYS A 233 34.90 10.72 52.99
#